data_AF-A0A369HN25-F1
#
_entry.id   AF-A0A369HN25-F1
#
_cell.length_a   1.000
_cell.length_b   1.000
_cell.length_c   1.000
_cell.angle_alpha   90.00
_cell.angle_beta   90.00
_cell.angle_gamma   90.00
#
_symmetry.space_group_name_H-M   'P 1'
#
loop_
_entity.id
_entity.type
_entity.pdbx_description
1 polymer ?
#
loop_
_entity_poly.entity_id
_entity_poly.type
_entity_poly.pdbx_seq_one_letter_code
_entity_poly.pdbx_strand_id
1 'polypeptide(L)'
;MGVAIAPPDQAALLAPVLPALPAAAAATRPAVRLLPLLSPILRQRVQLLSESSSEPWLRLLCYDSEKTALLMDIARGDSLLPHPVSGEVEIDWGCDAETRYRRLDEETLQALVVIVDLNLAFLLSYCVGDQAGGGDGWRIAEVTVADKPLPFERFGDATTIFDAERRFEQSHSGEITVAIANNDKDGGDEDDDDYWGRYDATPGRTPAIEECRGAGLSLKASAEDEYYAQYDQVQPAMDGHDADQKVAAMHVAPPLGLDPKKTETVCLKTQQVTVSDIASHSPDDILSPRPESSVDSNVCDTVARLEESADRQEQNEFGVRQHVARTIRSLYMLSQSTGIGRQEFRRMVETEMAVLGMVEGDD
;
A
#
# COMPACT_ATOMS: atom_id res chain seq x y z
N MET A 1 -15.44 9.20 24.86
CA MET A 1 -15.33 7.74 25.06
C MET A 1 -14.67 7.19 23.81
N GLY A 2 -13.38 6.87 23.89
CA GLY A 2 -12.64 6.34 22.74
C GLY A 2 -13.21 4.99 22.31
N VAL A 3 -13.40 4.80 21.00
CA VAL A 3 -13.70 3.49 20.44
C VAL A 3 -12.52 2.58 20.77
N ALA A 4 -12.77 1.43 21.40
CA ALA A 4 -11.71 0.48 21.70
C ALA A 4 -11.19 -0.12 20.38
N ILE A 5 -10.01 0.32 19.95
CA ILE A 5 -9.38 -0.15 18.71
C ILE A 5 -8.75 -1.52 18.98
N ALA A 6 -9.18 -2.53 18.22
CA ALA A 6 -8.56 -3.86 18.25
C ALA A 6 -7.18 -3.85 17.57
N PRO A 7 -6.24 -4.71 17.98
CA PRO A 7 -4.96 -4.85 17.27
C PRO A 7 -5.16 -5.32 15.82
N PRO A 8 -4.23 -5.03 14.90
CA PRO A 8 -4.31 -5.46 13.51
C PRO A 8 -4.24 -6.98 13.40
N ASP A 9 -5.14 -7.55 12.60
CA ASP A 9 -5.04 -8.93 12.14
C ASP A 9 -3.95 -9.02 11.05
N GLN A 10 -2.74 -9.38 11.49
CA GLN A 10 -1.57 -9.44 10.62
C GLN A 10 -1.76 -10.46 9.49
N ALA A 11 -2.39 -11.61 9.77
CA ALA A 11 -2.60 -12.66 8.77
C ALA A 11 -3.55 -12.18 7.68
N ALA A 12 -4.68 -11.57 8.04
CA ALA A 12 -5.65 -11.08 7.07
C ALA A 12 -5.10 -9.93 6.19
N LEU A 13 -4.22 -9.08 6.74
CA LEU A 13 -3.69 -7.91 6.04
C LEU A 13 -2.46 -8.22 5.19
N LEU A 14 -1.50 -8.97 5.74
CA LEU A 14 -0.16 -9.12 5.17
C LEU A 14 -0.01 -10.39 4.34
N ALA A 15 -0.66 -11.49 4.70
CA ALA A 15 -0.62 -12.75 3.94
C ALA A 15 -0.96 -12.60 2.44
N PRO A 16 -2.00 -11.83 2.03
CA PRO A 16 -2.30 -11.63 0.62
C PRO A 16 -1.32 -10.70 -0.11
N VAL A 17 -0.59 -9.85 0.61
CA VAL A 17 0.31 -8.84 0.02
C VAL A 17 1.68 -9.44 -0.27
N LEU A 18 2.19 -10.28 0.62
CA LEU A 18 3.51 -10.89 0.53
C LEU A 18 3.78 -11.64 -0.79
N PRO A 19 2.94 -12.59 -1.25
CA PRO A 19 3.16 -13.28 -2.52
C PRO A 19 2.97 -12.38 -3.74
N ALA A 20 2.38 -11.19 -3.57
CA ALA A 20 2.20 -10.23 -4.63
C ALA A 20 3.36 -9.23 -4.76
N LEU A 21 4.27 -9.15 -3.78
CA LEU A 21 5.44 -8.26 -3.84
C LEU A 21 6.37 -8.58 -5.04
N PRO A 22 6.68 -9.86 -5.36
CA PRO A 22 7.47 -10.18 -6.55
C PRO A 22 6.79 -9.72 -7.85
N ALA A 23 5.47 -9.92 -7.96
CA ALA A 23 4.69 -9.44 -9.10
C ALA A 23 4.68 -7.89 -9.16
N ALA A 24 4.64 -7.22 -8.01
CA ALA A 24 4.71 -5.76 -7.91
C ALA A 24 6.07 -5.20 -8.37
N ALA A 25 7.15 -5.97 -8.18
CA ALA A 25 8.49 -5.60 -8.63
C ALA A 25 8.67 -5.71 -10.16
N ALA A 26 7.80 -6.45 -10.85
CA ALA A 26 7.86 -6.66 -12.30
C ALA A 26 6.79 -5.87 -13.06
N ALA A 27 5.60 -5.69 -12.48
CA ALA A 27 4.47 -5.03 -13.13
C ALA A 27 4.46 -3.51 -12.89
N THR A 28 3.94 -2.76 -13.86
CA THR A 28 3.67 -1.32 -13.72
C THR A 28 2.27 -1.04 -13.17
N ARG A 29 1.33 -1.97 -13.38
CA ARG A 29 -0.06 -1.84 -12.93
C ARG A 29 -0.30 -2.55 -11.60
N PRO A 30 -1.00 -1.91 -10.65
CA PRO A 30 -1.27 -2.49 -9.35
C PRO A 30 -2.29 -3.62 -9.43
N ALA A 31 -2.16 -4.60 -8.54
CA ALA A 31 -3.16 -5.63 -8.37
C ALA A 31 -4.41 -5.03 -7.68
N VAL A 32 -5.51 -4.92 -8.43
CA VAL A 32 -6.76 -4.28 -7.97
C VAL A 32 -7.28 -4.89 -6.66
N ARG A 33 -7.04 -6.19 -6.43
CA ARG A 33 -7.45 -6.89 -5.20
C ARG A 33 -6.70 -6.44 -3.95
N LEU A 34 -5.51 -5.86 -4.09
CA LEU A 34 -4.71 -5.40 -2.95
C LEU A 34 -5.02 -3.95 -2.56
N LEU A 35 -5.58 -3.17 -3.49
CA LEU A 35 -5.90 -1.76 -3.25
C LEU A 35 -6.75 -1.55 -1.98
N PRO A 36 -7.80 -2.36 -1.68
CA PRO A 36 -8.56 -2.24 -0.44
C PRO A 36 -7.75 -2.42 0.84
N LEU A 37 -6.64 -3.15 0.80
CA LEU A 37 -5.76 -3.39 1.96
C LEU A 37 -4.82 -2.22 2.22
N LEU A 38 -4.55 -1.40 1.21
CA LEU A 38 -3.73 -0.19 1.31
C LEU A 38 -4.55 0.94 1.95
N SER A 39 -3.86 1.84 2.66
CA SER A 39 -4.46 3.05 3.23
C SER A 39 -5.00 3.94 2.11
N PRO A 40 -6.01 4.79 2.37
CA PRO A 40 -6.56 5.68 1.35
C PRO A 40 -5.49 6.52 0.64
N ILE A 41 -4.52 7.04 1.39
CA ILE A 41 -3.42 7.86 0.86
C ILE A 41 -2.50 7.01 -0.03
N LEU A 42 -2.10 5.82 0.45
CA LEU A 42 -1.21 4.94 -0.31
C LEU A 42 -1.90 4.41 -1.57
N ARG A 43 -3.19 4.06 -1.46
CA ARG A 43 -4.04 3.62 -2.56
C ARG A 43 -4.12 4.67 -3.66
N GLN A 44 -4.42 5.92 -3.30
CA GLN A 44 -4.46 7.04 -4.25
C GLN A 44 -3.11 7.25 -4.93
N ARG A 45 -2.02 7.22 -4.16
CA ARG A 45 -0.66 7.34 -4.70
C ARG A 45 -0.37 6.26 -5.73
N VAL A 46 -0.65 5.00 -5.41
CA VAL A 46 -0.43 3.87 -6.30
C VAL A 46 -1.28 4.00 -7.56
N GLN A 47 -2.56 4.34 -7.44
CA GLN A 47 -3.46 4.50 -8.59
C GLN A 47 -2.98 5.60 -9.54
N LEU A 48 -2.77 6.82 -9.03
CA LEU A 48 -2.41 7.98 -9.86
C LEU A 48 -1.02 7.85 -10.48
N LEU A 49 -0.02 7.44 -9.70
CA LEU A 49 1.36 7.42 -10.18
C LEU A 49 1.65 6.21 -11.08
N SER A 50 0.91 5.10 -10.93
CA SER A 50 1.03 3.95 -11.83
C SER A 50 0.52 4.23 -13.25
N GLU A 51 -0.43 5.15 -13.42
CA GLU A 51 -0.96 5.52 -14.74
C GLU A 51 0.04 6.36 -15.54
N SER A 52 0.81 7.21 -14.86
CA SER A 52 1.80 8.10 -15.48
C SER A 52 3.21 7.50 -15.62
N SER A 53 3.51 6.42 -14.89
CA SER A 53 4.86 5.87 -14.77
C SER A 53 5.02 4.53 -15.49
N SER A 54 6.20 4.32 -16.08
CA SER A 54 6.63 3.02 -16.61
C SER A 54 7.41 2.19 -15.60
N GLU A 55 7.60 2.70 -14.38
CA GLU A 55 8.33 2.03 -13.31
C GLU A 55 7.45 0.99 -12.58
N PRO A 56 8.06 -0.03 -11.95
CA PRO A 56 7.32 -1.02 -11.18
C PRO A 56 6.61 -0.36 -9.99
N TRP A 57 5.34 -0.72 -9.80
CA TRP A 57 4.49 -0.06 -8.80
C TRP A 57 4.89 -0.39 -7.36
N LEU A 58 5.74 -1.40 -7.12
CA LEU A 58 6.34 -1.66 -5.81
C LEU A 58 7.03 -0.42 -5.22
N ARG A 59 7.66 0.40 -6.06
CA ARG A 59 8.33 1.65 -5.63
C ARG A 59 7.38 2.65 -4.98
N LEU A 60 6.09 2.56 -5.31
CA LEU A 60 5.05 3.44 -4.77
C LEU A 60 4.62 3.03 -3.37
N LEU A 61 4.96 1.81 -2.92
CA LEU A 61 4.65 1.30 -1.59
C LEU A 61 5.58 1.83 -0.50
N CYS A 62 6.79 2.28 -0.86
CA CYS A 62 7.75 2.90 0.05
C CYS A 62 7.79 4.41 -0.19
N TYR A 63 7.95 5.20 0.87
CA TYR A 63 8.17 6.66 0.75
C TYR A 63 9.64 7.00 0.57
N ASP A 64 10.54 6.14 1.04
CA ASP A 64 11.99 6.32 0.96
C ASP A 64 12.57 5.70 -0.32
N SER A 65 13.18 6.53 -1.16
CA SER A 65 13.80 6.10 -2.41
C SER A 65 15.04 5.23 -2.21
N GLU A 66 15.76 5.38 -1.10
CA GLU A 66 16.96 4.58 -0.80
C GLU A 66 16.57 3.14 -0.45
N LYS A 67 15.55 2.99 0.40
CA LYS A 67 15.02 1.68 0.82
C LYS A 67 14.27 0.96 -0.30
N THR A 68 13.77 1.71 -1.28
CA THR A 68 13.04 1.17 -2.42
C THR A 68 13.90 0.19 -3.24
N ALA A 69 15.19 0.46 -3.43
CA ALA A 69 16.08 -0.45 -4.16
C ALA A 69 16.26 -1.79 -3.41
N LEU A 70 16.47 -1.73 -2.10
CA LEU A 70 16.58 -2.91 -1.24
C LEU A 70 15.26 -3.71 -1.20
N LEU A 71 14.13 -3.02 -1.15
CA LEU A 71 12.81 -3.65 -1.20
C LEU A 71 12.59 -4.40 -2.52
N MET A 72 13.03 -3.83 -3.64
CA MET A 72 13.00 -4.47 -4.96
C MET A 72 13.87 -5.72 -5.01
N ASP A 73 15.05 -5.70 -4.38
CA ASP A 73 15.95 -6.85 -4.33
C ASP A 73 15.35 -7.98 -3.47
N ILE A 74 14.74 -7.65 -2.32
CA ILE A 74 14.02 -8.62 -1.48
C ILE A 74 12.83 -9.21 -2.23
N ALA A 75 12.05 -8.38 -2.93
CA ALA A 75 10.91 -8.81 -3.72
C ALA A 75 11.27 -9.75 -4.88
N ARG A 76 12.49 -9.65 -5.41
CA ARG A 76 13.01 -10.54 -6.46
C ARG A 76 13.65 -11.82 -5.91
N GLY A 77 13.93 -11.87 -4.61
CA GLY A 77 14.51 -13.04 -3.96
C GLY A 77 13.49 -14.15 -3.72
N ASP A 78 14.00 -15.36 -3.50
CA ASP A 78 13.18 -16.57 -3.36
C ASP A 78 12.45 -16.67 -2.01
N SER A 79 12.73 -15.75 -1.08
CA SER A 79 12.14 -15.76 0.28
C SER A 79 10.63 -15.51 0.32
N LEU A 80 10.05 -14.96 -0.75
CA LEU A 80 8.63 -14.62 -0.87
C LEU A 80 7.84 -15.59 -1.74
N LEU A 81 8.43 -16.74 -2.09
CA LEU A 81 7.77 -17.74 -2.90
C LEU A 81 6.63 -18.42 -2.11
N PRO A 82 5.41 -18.47 -2.66
CA PRO A 82 4.31 -19.16 -2.01
C PRO A 82 4.55 -20.67 -1.99
N HIS A 83 4.11 -21.34 -0.91
CA HIS A 83 4.20 -22.78 -0.80
C HIS A 83 3.38 -23.47 -1.91
N PRO A 84 3.90 -24.50 -2.61
CA PRO A 84 3.23 -25.08 -3.80
C PRO A 84 1.86 -25.71 -3.50
N VAL A 85 1.60 -26.10 -2.25
CA VAL A 85 0.32 -26.67 -1.82
C VAL A 85 -0.62 -25.63 -1.22
N SER A 86 -0.09 -24.65 -0.48
CA SER A 86 -0.91 -23.67 0.25
C SER A 86 -1.19 -22.41 -0.58
N GLY A 87 -0.32 -22.08 -1.54
CA GLY A 87 -0.38 -20.84 -2.30
C GLY A 87 -0.06 -19.58 -1.49
N GLU A 88 0.36 -19.72 -0.23
CA GLU A 88 0.65 -18.62 0.70
C GLU A 88 2.13 -18.67 1.14
N VAL A 89 2.65 -17.53 1.59
CA VAL A 89 4.01 -17.41 2.15
C VAL A 89 3.96 -17.84 3.62
N GLU A 90 4.75 -18.85 4.00
CA GLU A 90 4.73 -19.42 5.35
C GLU A 90 5.39 -18.50 6.38
N ILE A 91 4.57 -17.75 7.13
CA ILE A 91 5.01 -16.89 8.23
C ILE A 91 4.28 -17.28 9.51
N ASP A 92 5.02 -17.43 10.60
CA ASP A 92 4.45 -17.55 11.94
C ASP A 92 4.33 -16.15 12.52
N TRP A 93 3.12 -15.61 12.44
CA TRP A 93 2.76 -14.30 12.96
C TRP A 93 3.00 -14.17 14.47
N GLY A 94 3.16 -15.26 15.21
CA GLY A 94 3.47 -15.23 16.65
C GLY A 94 4.96 -15.12 16.97
N CYS A 95 5.84 -15.61 16.09
CA CYS A 95 7.28 -15.70 16.36
C CYS A 95 8.12 -14.78 15.47
N ASP A 96 7.77 -14.66 14.19
CA ASP A 96 8.59 -13.97 13.20
C ASP A 96 8.17 -12.51 13.00
N ALA A 97 6.94 -12.17 13.42
CA ALA A 97 6.37 -10.85 13.30
C ALA A 97 6.33 -10.14 14.65
N GLU A 98 7.07 -9.03 14.76
CA GLU A 98 7.03 -8.15 15.93
C GLU A 98 6.23 -6.88 15.59
N THR A 99 5.28 -6.51 16.45
CA THR A 99 4.45 -5.31 16.26
C THR A 99 4.70 -4.28 17.35
N ARG A 100 4.92 -3.03 16.96
CA ARG A 100 4.95 -1.87 17.86
C ARG A 100 3.89 -0.86 17.45
N TYR A 101 3.38 -0.12 18.42
CA TYR A 101 2.32 0.87 18.21
C TYR A 101 2.83 2.28 18.48
N ARG A 102 2.31 3.26 17.74
CA ARG A 102 2.58 4.68 17.93
C ARG A 102 1.31 5.47 17.65
N ARG A 103 0.94 6.34 18.58
CA ARG A 103 -0.10 7.35 18.35
C ARG A 103 0.60 8.63 17.87
N LEU A 104 0.25 9.10 16.68
CA LEU A 104 0.86 10.29 16.07
C LEU A 104 0.06 11.54 16.41
N ASP A 105 -1.26 11.45 16.36
CA ASP A 105 -2.21 12.51 16.70
C ASP A 105 -3.50 11.91 17.31
N GLU A 106 -4.49 12.75 17.62
CA GLU A 106 -5.76 12.32 18.22
C GLU A 106 -6.56 11.36 17.33
N GLU A 107 -6.34 11.33 16.01
CA GLU A 107 -7.08 10.54 15.03
C GLU A 107 -6.28 9.37 14.44
N THR A 108 -4.94 9.47 14.44
CA THR A 108 -4.04 8.59 13.70
C THR A 108 -3.25 7.69 14.64
N LEU A 109 -3.68 6.43 14.69
CA LEU A 109 -2.95 5.34 15.33
C LEU A 109 -2.19 4.53 14.26
N GLN A 110 -0.89 4.36 14.48
CA GLN A 110 -0.01 3.57 13.61
C GLN A 110 0.48 2.31 14.33
N ALA A 111 0.72 1.26 13.56
CA ALA A 111 1.38 0.04 14.02
C ALA A 111 2.47 -0.36 13.01
N LEU A 112 3.69 -0.58 13.49
CA LEU A 112 4.79 -1.07 12.68
C LEU A 112 4.94 -2.57 12.92
N VAL A 113 4.73 -3.37 11.88
CA VAL A 113 4.90 -4.83 11.90
C VAL A 113 6.19 -5.17 11.18
N VAL A 114 7.15 -5.76 11.87
CA VAL A 114 8.45 -6.16 11.31
C VAL A 114 8.52 -7.67 11.23
N ILE A 115 8.79 -8.19 10.03
CA ILE A 115 9.02 -9.61 9.77
C ILE A 115 10.52 -9.81 9.67
N VAL A 116 11.11 -10.32 10.76
CA VAL A 116 12.58 -10.37 10.92
C VAL A 116 13.24 -11.26 9.86
N ASP A 117 12.63 -12.41 9.59
CA ASP A 117 13.15 -13.41 8.64
C ASP A 117 13.21 -12.88 7.20
N LEU A 118 12.23 -12.05 6.82
CA LEU A 118 12.14 -11.48 5.47
C LEU A 118 12.81 -10.10 5.36
N ASN A 119 13.29 -9.54 6.48
CA ASN A 119 13.81 -8.18 6.56
C ASN A 119 12.81 -7.12 6.06
N LEU A 120 11.51 -7.38 6.20
CA LEU A 120 10.43 -6.50 5.76
C LEU A 120 9.78 -5.80 6.95
N ALA A 121 9.34 -4.57 6.74
CA ALA A 121 8.58 -3.80 7.70
C ALA A 121 7.34 -3.21 7.02
N PHE A 122 6.20 -3.31 7.71
CA PHE A 122 4.91 -2.82 7.26
C PHE A 122 4.41 -1.78 8.24
N LEU A 123 4.23 -0.55 7.76
CA LEU A 123 3.55 0.48 8.51
C LEU A 123 2.05 0.34 8.26
N LEU A 124 1.30 0.09 9.31
CA LEU A 124 -0.16 0.05 9.32
C LEU A 124 -0.69 1.33 9.94
N SER A 125 -1.78 1.86 9.38
CA SER A 125 -2.53 2.98 9.95
C SER A 125 -3.98 2.56 10.17
N TYR A 126 -4.55 2.98 11.29
CA TYR A 126 -5.97 2.77 11.56
C TYR A 126 -6.79 3.84 10.82
N CYS A 127 -7.62 3.41 9.88
CA CYS A 127 -8.46 4.30 9.08
C CYS A 127 -9.91 4.19 9.52
N VAL A 128 -10.60 5.33 9.61
CA VAL A 128 -12.05 5.42 9.89
C VAL A 128 -12.78 5.81 8.60
N GLY A 129 -13.90 5.16 8.31
CA GLY A 129 -14.76 5.48 7.18
C GLY A 129 -14.22 5.12 5.78
N ASP A 130 -13.24 4.21 5.67
CA ASP A 130 -12.69 3.81 4.36
C ASP A 130 -13.66 2.88 3.61
N GLN A 131 -14.58 3.45 2.84
CA GLN A 131 -15.60 2.70 2.10
C GLN A 131 -15.01 1.67 1.13
N ALA A 132 -13.89 1.98 0.49
CA ALA A 132 -13.25 1.08 -0.48
C ALA A 132 -12.39 -0.02 0.19
N GLY A 133 -12.02 0.14 1.46
CA GLY A 133 -11.41 -0.90 2.29
C GLY A 133 -12.39 -1.69 3.16
N GLY A 134 -13.69 -1.38 3.12
CA GLY A 134 -14.71 -2.07 3.89
C GLY A 134 -15.08 -1.43 5.24
N GLY A 135 -14.78 -0.15 5.43
CA GLY A 135 -15.12 0.64 6.62
C GLY A 135 -13.91 0.86 7.53
N ASP A 136 -14.17 0.88 8.83
CA ASP A 136 -13.16 1.15 9.86
C ASP A 136 -12.19 -0.03 10.01
N GLY A 137 -10.89 0.23 10.07
CA GLY A 137 -9.91 -0.80 10.34
C GLY A 137 -8.48 -0.44 9.93
N TRP A 138 -7.58 -1.37 10.19
CA TRP A 138 -6.16 -1.25 9.85
C TRP A 138 -5.93 -1.39 8.35
N ARG A 139 -5.06 -0.54 7.81
CA ARG A 139 -4.65 -0.53 6.41
C ARG A 139 -3.14 -0.36 6.30
N ILE A 140 -2.55 -0.87 5.24
CA ILE A 140 -1.13 -0.75 4.96
C ILE A 140 -0.85 0.68 4.46
N ALA A 141 -0.16 1.45 5.28
CA ALA A 141 0.27 2.81 4.97
C ALA A 141 1.62 2.84 4.24
N GLU A 142 2.52 1.90 4.53
CA GLU A 142 3.81 1.78 3.85
C GLU A 142 4.33 0.33 3.89
N VAL A 143 5.05 -0.09 2.85
CA VAL A 143 5.90 -1.28 2.85
C VAL A 143 7.35 -0.84 2.69
N THR A 144 8.20 -1.21 3.64
CA THR A 144 9.61 -0.79 3.67
C THR A 144 10.51 -1.94 4.15
N VAL A 145 11.82 -1.70 4.16
CA VAL A 145 12.82 -2.64 4.66
C VAL A 145 13.05 -2.39 6.15
N ALA A 146 13.26 -3.46 6.92
CA ALA A 146 13.52 -3.36 8.35
C ALA A 146 14.87 -2.66 8.62
N ASP A 147 14.86 -1.62 9.46
CA ASP A 147 16.06 -0.87 9.84
C ASP A 147 16.92 -1.71 10.81
N LYS A 148 18.06 -2.23 10.35
CA LYS A 148 19.02 -2.96 11.19
C LYS A 148 20.03 -1.98 11.79
N PRO A 149 20.38 -2.07 13.09
CA PRO A 149 20.12 -3.18 14.01
C PRO A 149 18.81 -3.10 14.80
N LEU A 150 18.18 -1.93 14.90
CA LEU A 150 17.01 -1.71 15.75
C LEU A 150 15.85 -1.09 14.94
N PRO A 151 14.92 -1.93 14.42
CA PRO A 151 13.89 -1.47 13.49
C PRO A 151 12.85 -0.56 14.15
N PHE A 152 12.82 -0.51 15.48
CA PHE A 152 11.84 0.24 16.25
C PHE A 152 12.38 1.54 16.85
N GLU A 153 13.67 1.85 16.75
CA GLU A 153 14.26 3.06 17.35
C GLU A 153 13.57 4.35 16.89
N ARG A 154 13.26 4.43 15.59
CA ARG A 154 12.61 5.61 14.99
C ARG A 154 11.10 5.64 15.23
N PHE A 155 10.49 4.47 15.44
CA PHE A 155 9.04 4.33 15.50
C PHE A 155 8.51 4.45 16.93
N GLY A 156 9.22 3.87 17.90
CA GLY A 156 8.82 3.79 19.30
C GLY A 156 8.74 2.35 19.80
N ASP A 157 8.74 2.19 21.12
CA ASP A 157 8.87 0.91 21.81
C ASP A 157 7.56 0.42 22.47
N ALA A 158 6.40 1.01 22.17
CA ALA A 158 5.14 0.56 22.79
C ALA A 158 4.66 -0.78 22.19
N THR A 159 4.48 -1.79 23.04
CA THR A 159 4.01 -3.14 22.64
C THR A 159 2.49 -3.24 22.58
N THR A 160 1.76 -2.32 23.23
CA THR A 160 0.29 -2.31 23.26
C THR A 160 -0.25 -0.96 22.83
N ILE A 161 -1.48 -0.96 22.29
CA ILE A 161 -2.18 0.27 21.90
C ILE A 161 -2.35 1.19 23.11
N PHE A 162 -2.71 0.63 24.27
CA PHE A 162 -2.87 1.39 25.51
C PHE A 162 -1.57 2.07 25.96
N ASP A 163 -0.43 1.37 25.85
CA ASP A 163 0.87 1.97 26.17
C ASP A 163 1.23 3.11 25.19
N ALA A 164 0.86 2.97 23.91
CA ALA A 164 1.07 4.00 22.90
C ALA A 164 0.20 5.25 23.17
N GLU A 165 -1.07 5.07 23.53
CA GLU A 165 -1.98 6.16 23.92
C GLU A 165 -1.48 6.88 25.18
N ARG A 166 -1.11 6.12 26.23
CA ARG A 166 -0.57 6.69 27.46
C ARG A 166 0.67 7.57 27.21
N ARG A 167 1.55 7.13 26.30
CA ARG A 167 2.76 7.90 25.97
C ARG A 167 2.45 9.17 25.20
N PHE A 168 1.46 9.13 24.31
CA PHE A 168 0.98 10.32 23.62
C PHE A 168 0.39 11.35 24.60
N GLU A 169 -0.45 10.90 25.53
CA GLU A 169 -0.99 11.76 26.60
C GLU A 169 0.12 12.36 27.48
N GLN A 170 1.17 11.60 27.78
CA GLN A 170 2.33 12.06 28.54
C GLN A 170 3.14 13.12 27.78
N SER A 171 3.36 12.95 26.48
CA SER A 171 4.01 13.98 25.66
C SER A 171 3.16 15.24 25.55
N HIS A 172 1.85 15.10 25.34
CA HIS A 172 0.93 16.23 25.24
C HIS A 172 0.81 17.01 26.56
N SER A 173 0.83 16.32 27.70
CA SER A 173 0.81 16.97 29.03
C SER A 173 2.18 17.53 29.44
N GLY A 174 3.28 16.94 28.98
CA GLY A 174 4.64 17.46 29.17
C GLY A 174 4.85 18.81 28.48
N GLU A 175 4.35 18.98 27.25
CA GLU A 175 4.43 20.25 26.51
C GLU A 175 3.62 21.36 27.21
N ILE A 176 2.43 21.02 27.74
CA ILE A 176 1.58 21.96 28.48
C ILE A 176 2.17 22.34 29.84
N THR A 177 2.90 21.42 30.51
CA THR A 177 3.47 21.69 31.84
C THR A 177 4.79 22.47 31.79
N VAL A 178 5.60 22.34 30.73
CA VAL A 178 6.82 23.16 30.54
C VAL A 178 6.46 24.62 30.21
N ALA A 179 5.34 24.85 29.49
CA ALA A 179 4.84 26.21 29.23
C ALA A 179 4.30 26.92 30.49
N ILE A 180 3.87 26.19 31.52
CA ILE A 180 3.31 26.76 32.76
C ILE A 180 4.39 26.96 33.84
N ALA A 181 5.52 26.25 33.78
CA ALA A 181 6.56 26.30 34.81
C ALA A 181 7.64 27.38 34.61
N ASN A 182 7.69 28.05 33.45
CA ASN A 182 8.74 29.03 33.12
C ASN A 182 8.29 30.50 33.22
N ASN A 183 7.24 30.82 33.96
CA ASN A 183 6.82 32.22 34.16
C ASN A 183 7.37 32.86 35.45
N ASP A 184 8.63 32.56 35.79
CA ASP A 184 9.33 33.33 36.82
C ASP A 184 10.85 33.38 36.57
N LYS A 185 11.26 34.54 36.06
CA LYS A 185 12.60 35.18 36.10
C LYS A 185 13.48 35.13 34.84
N ASP A 186 13.41 36.28 34.15
CA ASP A 186 14.52 37.22 33.93
C ASP A 186 15.62 36.84 32.91
N GLY A 187 15.49 37.46 31.72
CA GLY A 187 16.61 38.10 31.03
C GLY A 187 17.37 37.29 29.99
N GLY A 188 17.06 37.52 28.71
CA GLY A 188 18.02 37.36 27.60
C GLY A 188 17.45 36.73 26.34
N ASP A 189 17.09 37.60 25.38
CA ASP A 189 17.07 37.42 23.93
C ASP A 189 16.61 36.06 23.34
N GLU A 190 15.38 36.01 22.83
CA GLU A 190 14.99 35.28 21.61
C GLU A 190 13.64 35.87 21.12
N ASP A 191 13.69 36.61 20.02
CA ASP A 191 12.77 37.71 19.63
C ASP A 191 11.91 37.32 18.39
N ASP A 192 11.36 36.10 18.33
CA ASP A 192 10.70 35.59 17.09
C ASP A 192 9.27 35.01 17.26
N ASP A 193 8.82 34.71 18.48
CA ASP A 193 7.47 34.19 18.78
C ASP A 193 6.46 35.30 19.18
N ASP A 194 6.95 36.50 19.50
CA ASP A 194 6.14 37.70 19.75
C ASP A 194 5.54 38.32 18.48
N TYR A 195 5.92 37.87 17.27
CA TYR A 195 5.42 38.43 16.01
C TYR A 195 3.91 38.18 15.81
N TRP A 196 3.42 37.00 16.19
CA TRP A 196 2.01 36.64 16.02
C TRP A 196 1.12 37.14 17.17
N GLY A 197 1.65 37.16 18.41
CA GLY A 197 0.92 37.67 19.58
C GLY A 197 0.58 39.16 19.52
N ARG A 198 1.31 39.93 18.71
CA ARG A 198 1.03 41.37 18.47
C ARG A 198 -0.26 41.62 17.69
N TYR A 199 -0.74 40.67 16.89
CA TYR A 199 -2.01 40.81 16.17
C TYR A 199 -3.23 40.72 17.09
N ASP A 200 -3.15 39.95 18.18
CA ASP A 200 -4.19 39.93 19.21
C ASP A 200 -4.13 41.18 20.12
N ALA A 201 -2.93 41.76 20.28
CA ALA A 201 -2.73 42.98 21.05
C ALA A 201 -3.09 44.26 20.28
N THR A 202 -3.38 44.20 18.97
CA THR A 202 -3.92 45.36 18.25
C THR A 202 -5.37 45.59 18.66
N PRO A 203 -5.70 46.65 19.43
CA PRO A 203 -7.10 47.02 19.61
C PRO A 203 -7.68 47.29 18.22
N GLY A 204 -8.80 46.66 17.87
CA GLY A 204 -9.42 46.70 16.56
C GLY A 204 -9.62 48.13 16.04
N ARG A 205 -8.59 48.68 15.41
CA ARG A 205 -8.53 50.03 14.87
C ARG A 205 -8.17 49.91 13.41
N THR A 206 -9.20 49.77 12.59
CA THR A 206 -9.10 49.95 11.15
C THR A 206 -8.59 51.36 10.86
N PRO A 207 -7.57 51.54 9.99
CA PRO A 207 -6.99 52.83 9.67
C PRO A 207 -7.85 53.52 8.60
N ALA A 208 -9.06 53.91 8.97
CA ALA A 208 -9.83 54.90 8.24
C ALA A 208 -10.63 55.66 9.30
N ILE A 209 -10.62 56.99 9.21
CA ILE A 209 -11.18 57.94 10.19
C ILE A 209 -10.18 58.34 11.29
N GLU A 210 -9.08 58.99 10.91
CA GLU A 210 -8.65 60.19 11.65
C GLU A 210 -8.19 61.24 10.65
N GLU A 211 -9.09 62.15 10.30
CA GLU A 211 -8.77 63.58 10.33
C GLU A 211 -10.05 64.42 10.30
N CYS A 212 -10.02 65.52 11.07
CA CYS A 212 -11.01 66.59 11.23
C CYS A 212 -12.04 66.43 12.35
N ARG A 213 -11.57 66.63 13.58
CA ARG A 213 -12.31 67.46 14.54
C ARG A 213 -12.37 68.89 13.99
N GLY A 214 -13.52 69.28 13.45
CA GLY A 214 -13.77 70.68 13.07
C GLY A 214 -15.02 70.84 12.19
N ALA A 215 -16.11 71.30 12.80
CA ALA A 215 -17.29 71.95 12.21
C ALA A 215 -17.68 71.64 10.75
N GLY A 216 -18.83 70.97 10.59
CA GLY A 216 -19.74 71.22 9.46
C GLY A 216 -19.76 70.19 8.33
N LEU A 217 -20.99 69.81 7.97
CA LEU A 217 -21.46 69.34 6.65
C LEU A 217 -21.03 67.93 6.18
N SER A 218 -21.98 67.00 6.37
CA SER A 218 -22.52 66.09 5.34
C SER A 218 -21.85 66.18 3.95
N LEU A 219 -20.90 65.29 3.62
CA LEU A 219 -20.48 64.98 2.24
C LEU A 219 -19.37 63.89 2.15
N LYS A 220 -19.52 62.70 2.77
CA LYS A 220 -18.56 61.59 2.54
C LYS A 220 -19.12 60.16 2.53
N ALA A 221 -20.43 59.95 2.66
CA ALA A 221 -21.00 58.59 2.55
C ALA A 221 -21.03 58.08 1.09
N SER A 222 -21.25 58.96 0.09
CA SER A 222 -21.42 58.51 -1.30
C SER A 222 -20.15 58.01 -1.99
N ALA A 223 -18.96 58.53 -1.63
CA ALA A 223 -17.72 58.15 -2.31
C ALA A 223 -17.25 56.74 -1.94
N GLU A 224 -17.60 56.29 -0.73
CA GLU A 224 -17.22 54.96 -0.23
C GLU A 224 -18.19 53.91 -0.77
N ASP A 225 -19.49 54.23 -0.84
CA ASP A 225 -20.49 53.39 -1.52
C ASP A 225 -20.16 53.20 -3.02
N GLU A 226 -19.67 54.23 -3.72
CA GLU A 226 -19.22 54.13 -5.13
C GLU A 226 -17.98 53.23 -5.30
N TYR A 227 -17.06 53.25 -4.32
CA TYR A 227 -15.88 52.38 -4.32
C TYR A 227 -16.25 50.90 -4.12
N TYR A 228 -17.20 50.60 -3.23
CA TYR A 228 -17.68 49.22 -3.01
C TYR A 228 -18.62 48.73 -4.14
N ALA A 229 -19.38 49.63 -4.78
CA ALA A 229 -20.22 49.30 -5.93
C ALA A 229 -19.43 48.84 -7.17
N GLN A 230 -18.12 49.15 -7.25
CA GLN A 230 -17.24 48.67 -8.31
C GLN A 230 -16.93 47.17 -8.18
N TYR A 231 -17.02 46.61 -6.98
CA TYR A 231 -16.79 45.18 -6.71
C TYR A 231 -18.07 44.35 -6.69
N ASP A 232 -19.24 44.99 -6.55
CA ASP A 232 -20.55 44.31 -6.58
C ASP A 232 -20.84 43.65 -7.94
N GLN A 233 -20.15 44.12 -8.99
CA GLN A 233 -20.22 43.60 -10.37
C GLN A 233 -19.27 42.42 -10.61
N VAL A 234 -18.40 42.10 -9.65
CA VAL A 234 -17.46 40.97 -9.73
C VAL A 234 -18.04 39.81 -8.94
N GLN A 235 -18.93 39.06 -9.58
CA GLN A 235 -19.28 37.72 -9.08
C GLN A 235 -18.02 36.85 -9.16
N PRO A 236 -17.63 36.15 -8.08
CA PRO A 236 -16.68 35.06 -8.18
C PRO A 236 -17.22 34.07 -9.23
N ALA A 237 -16.39 33.67 -10.18
CA ALA A 237 -16.78 32.73 -11.23
C ALA A 237 -17.08 31.34 -10.63
N MET A 238 -18.29 31.17 -10.11
CA MET A 238 -18.96 29.87 -9.99
C MET A 238 -20.02 29.80 -11.09
N ASP A 239 -19.57 29.77 -12.35
CA ASP A 239 -20.35 29.21 -13.44
C ASP A 239 -19.70 27.90 -13.89
N GLY A 240 -20.19 26.81 -13.31
CA GLY A 240 -20.03 25.46 -13.83
C GLY A 240 -21.36 24.95 -14.37
N HIS A 241 -22.16 25.78 -15.04
CA HIS A 241 -23.30 25.30 -15.80
C HIS A 241 -22.87 24.79 -17.17
N ASP A 242 -22.82 23.46 -17.28
CA ASP A 242 -22.86 22.75 -18.56
C ASP A 242 -24.24 22.98 -19.22
N ALA A 243 -24.23 23.40 -20.47
CA ALA A 243 -25.40 23.89 -21.18
C ALA A 243 -26.24 22.77 -21.80
N ASP A 244 -26.54 21.72 -21.05
CA ASP A 244 -27.35 20.58 -21.50
C ASP A 244 -28.41 20.12 -20.48
N GLN A 245 -28.54 20.79 -19.33
CA GLN A 245 -29.58 20.45 -18.35
C GLN A 245 -30.71 21.50 -18.26
N LYS A 246 -31.51 21.65 -19.33
CA LYS A 246 -32.87 22.26 -19.25
C LYS A 246 -33.73 22.05 -20.51
N VAL A 247 -34.15 20.81 -20.78
CA VAL A 247 -35.38 20.55 -21.54
C VAL A 247 -36.15 19.37 -20.93
N ALA A 248 -36.60 19.52 -19.68
CA ALA A 248 -37.47 18.53 -19.04
C ALA A 248 -38.44 19.17 -18.06
N ALA A 249 -39.32 20.06 -18.55
CA ALA A 249 -40.64 20.30 -17.97
C ALA A 249 -41.43 21.31 -18.81
N MET A 250 -42.30 20.83 -19.71
CA MET A 250 -43.73 21.23 -19.77
C MET A 250 -44.41 20.63 -21.01
N HIS A 251 -45.29 19.66 -20.73
CA HIS A 251 -46.67 19.51 -21.23
C HIS A 251 -46.94 19.47 -22.75
N VAL A 252 -47.55 18.37 -23.24
CA VAL A 252 -48.86 18.29 -23.94
C VAL A 252 -49.09 16.89 -24.58
N ALA A 253 -50.16 16.22 -24.10
CA ALA A 253 -51.06 15.15 -24.61
C ALA A 253 -50.75 14.21 -25.84
N PRO A 254 -51.30 12.97 -25.84
CA PRO A 254 -51.28 11.95 -26.94
C PRO A 254 -52.43 12.22 -27.98
N PRO A 255 -52.66 11.50 -29.13
CA PRO A 255 -52.45 10.05 -29.40
C PRO A 255 -52.22 9.62 -30.91
N LEU A 256 -52.37 8.31 -31.19
CA LEU A 256 -52.72 7.65 -32.48
C LEU A 256 -51.67 7.49 -33.62
N GLY A 257 -51.26 6.22 -33.85
CA GLY A 257 -51.47 5.51 -35.13
C GLY A 257 -50.38 5.50 -36.22
N LEU A 258 -49.89 4.29 -36.55
CA LEU A 258 -49.90 3.63 -37.89
C LEU A 258 -48.62 2.80 -38.18
N ASP A 259 -48.76 1.46 -38.10
CA ASP A 259 -48.04 0.46 -38.92
C ASP A 259 -48.29 0.70 -40.44
N PRO A 260 -47.67 0.01 -41.45
CA PRO A 260 -46.98 -1.31 -41.43
C PRO A 260 -45.79 -1.54 -42.43
N LYS A 261 -45.30 -2.81 -42.46
CA LYS A 261 -44.53 -3.58 -43.50
C LYS A 261 -43.00 -3.50 -43.39
N LYS A 262 -42.19 -4.56 -43.54
CA LYS A 262 -42.28 -5.97 -44.01
C LYS A 262 -40.98 -6.66 -43.47
N THR A 263 -40.98 -7.88 -42.88
CA THR A 263 -40.64 -9.18 -43.53
C THR A 263 -39.20 -9.22 -44.08
N GLU A 264 -38.24 -10.12 -43.78
CA GLU A 264 -38.13 -11.42 -43.10
C GLU A 264 -36.62 -11.80 -42.96
N THR A 265 -36.35 -12.68 -41.99
CA THR A 265 -35.34 -13.76 -41.79
C THR A 265 -34.18 -14.11 -42.77
N VAL A 266 -33.17 -14.82 -42.18
CA VAL A 266 -32.21 -15.87 -42.66
C VAL A 266 -30.76 -15.47 -42.30
N CYS A 267 -29.94 -16.12 -41.46
CA CYS A 267 -29.49 -17.52 -41.18
C CYS A 267 -28.27 -18.00 -42.01
N LEU A 268 -27.32 -18.70 -41.33
CA LEU A 268 -26.18 -19.54 -41.79
C LEU A 268 -24.90 -18.80 -42.26
N LYS A 269 -23.68 -19.35 -42.25
CA LYS A 269 -22.90 -20.37 -41.49
C LYS A 269 -21.47 -20.35 -42.11
N THR A 270 -20.47 -20.70 -41.31
CA THR A 270 -19.05 -21.09 -41.55
C THR A 270 -18.58 -21.56 -42.95
N GLN A 271 -17.36 -21.16 -43.37
CA GLN A 271 -16.28 -22.01 -43.97
C GLN A 271 -15.02 -21.18 -44.34
N GLN A 272 -13.83 -21.53 -43.80
CA GLN A 272 -12.70 -22.27 -44.42
C GLN A 272 -11.99 -21.57 -45.60
N VAL A 273 -10.67 -21.35 -45.45
CA VAL A 273 -9.75 -20.89 -46.52
C VAL A 273 -8.72 -21.99 -46.79
N THR A 274 -8.60 -22.34 -48.07
CA THR A 274 -7.71 -23.33 -48.65
C THR A 274 -6.50 -22.69 -49.35
N VAL A 275 -5.43 -23.48 -49.40
CA VAL A 275 -4.11 -23.27 -50.04
C VAL A 275 -4.21 -23.17 -51.57
N SER A 276 -3.29 -22.45 -52.22
CA SER A 276 -2.93 -22.64 -53.64
C SER A 276 -1.49 -22.18 -53.93
N ASP A 277 -0.71 -23.09 -54.52
CA ASP A 277 0.57 -22.89 -55.20
C ASP A 277 0.39 -22.27 -56.61
N ILE A 278 1.45 -21.67 -57.19
CA ILE A 278 1.96 -21.87 -58.58
C ILE A 278 3.29 -21.09 -58.75
N ALA A 279 4.26 -21.73 -59.40
CA ALA A 279 5.64 -21.32 -59.64
C ALA A 279 5.90 -20.59 -60.98
N SER A 280 7.03 -19.86 -61.09
CA SER A 280 7.80 -19.67 -62.34
C SER A 280 9.22 -19.12 -62.09
N HIS A 281 10.24 -19.80 -62.64
CA HIS A 281 11.69 -19.54 -62.59
C HIS A 281 12.15 -18.38 -63.53
N SER A 282 13.25 -17.66 -63.29
CA SER A 282 14.66 -18.03 -63.59
C SER A 282 15.60 -16.78 -63.43
N PRO A 283 16.93 -16.81 -63.73
CA PRO A 283 18.03 -17.26 -62.88
C PRO A 283 19.13 -16.19 -62.66
N ASP A 284 19.91 -16.27 -61.58
CA ASP A 284 21.37 -16.00 -61.60
C ASP A 284 21.99 -16.35 -60.24
N ASP A 285 23.26 -16.71 -60.31
CA ASP A 285 23.94 -17.76 -59.56
C ASP A 285 25.11 -17.15 -58.78
N ILE A 286 25.07 -17.12 -57.44
CA ILE A 286 26.27 -17.06 -56.59
C ILE A 286 26.05 -17.92 -55.34
N LEU A 287 26.67 -19.10 -55.39
CA LEU A 287 26.83 -20.06 -54.31
C LEU A 287 27.71 -19.50 -53.19
N SER A 288 27.31 -19.73 -51.94
CA SER A 288 28.21 -19.81 -50.79
C SER A 288 27.72 -20.95 -49.90
N PRO A 289 28.45 -22.07 -49.78
CA PRO A 289 28.01 -23.19 -48.95
C PRO A 289 28.24 -22.82 -47.49
N ARG A 290 27.16 -22.67 -46.72
CA ARG A 290 27.27 -22.64 -45.26
C ARG A 290 27.10 -24.08 -44.77
N PRO A 291 28.03 -24.61 -43.96
CA PRO A 291 28.00 -26.01 -43.58
C PRO A 291 26.77 -26.30 -42.73
N GLU A 292 26.06 -27.37 -43.07
CA GLU A 292 25.11 -28.02 -42.17
C GLU A 292 25.90 -28.58 -40.98
N SER A 293 25.81 -27.91 -39.83
CA SER A 293 26.10 -28.50 -38.54
C SER A 293 24.77 -28.80 -37.85
N SER A 294 24.09 -29.84 -38.34
CA SER A 294 22.98 -30.50 -37.63
C SER A 294 23.55 -31.67 -36.85
N VAL A 295 24.14 -31.39 -35.69
CA VAL A 295 24.25 -32.33 -34.57
C VAL A 295 24.21 -31.48 -33.29
N ASP A 296 23.34 -31.86 -32.34
CA ASP A 296 23.24 -31.38 -30.94
C ASP A 296 22.19 -30.32 -30.53
N SER A 297 21.05 -30.18 -31.23
CA SER A 297 19.90 -29.43 -30.67
C SER A 297 19.04 -30.26 -29.70
N ASN A 298 19.00 -31.59 -29.84
CA ASN A 298 18.24 -32.46 -28.94
C ASN A 298 18.94 -32.66 -27.60
N VAL A 299 20.28 -32.63 -27.58
CA VAL A 299 21.06 -32.77 -26.33
C VAL A 299 20.97 -31.48 -25.50
N CYS A 300 20.99 -30.32 -26.16
CA CYS A 300 20.84 -29.02 -25.50
C CYS A 300 19.45 -28.82 -24.87
N ASP A 301 18.37 -29.22 -25.57
CA ASP A 301 17.00 -29.16 -25.00
C ASP A 301 16.80 -30.18 -23.86
N THR A 302 17.45 -31.35 -23.94
CA THR A 302 17.42 -32.31 -22.81
C THR A 302 18.22 -31.84 -21.61
N VAL A 303 19.35 -31.15 -21.79
CA VAL A 303 20.15 -30.58 -20.69
C VAL A 303 19.42 -29.39 -20.09
N ALA A 304 18.87 -28.50 -20.89
CA ALA A 304 18.05 -27.38 -20.41
C ALA A 304 16.79 -27.86 -19.66
N ARG A 305 16.12 -28.93 -20.14
CA ARG A 305 15.03 -29.57 -19.40
C ARG A 305 15.48 -30.28 -18.12
N LEU A 306 16.70 -30.84 -18.12
CA LEU A 306 17.27 -31.46 -16.93
C LEU A 306 17.60 -30.41 -15.87
N GLU A 307 18.20 -29.28 -16.28
CA GLU A 307 18.49 -28.12 -15.44
C GLU A 307 17.18 -27.52 -14.87
N GLU A 308 16.16 -27.32 -15.71
CA GLU A 308 14.84 -26.86 -15.25
C GLU A 308 14.19 -27.85 -14.24
N SER A 309 14.35 -29.16 -14.46
CA SER A 309 13.83 -30.17 -13.54
C SER A 309 14.62 -30.27 -12.23
N ALA A 310 15.94 -30.03 -12.28
CA ALA A 310 16.82 -30.02 -11.12
C ALA A 310 16.54 -28.79 -10.25
N ASP A 311 16.39 -27.60 -10.86
CA ASP A 311 16.05 -26.36 -10.17
C ASP A 311 14.69 -26.49 -9.47
N ARG A 312 13.70 -27.10 -10.13
CA ARG A 312 12.38 -27.37 -9.52
C ARG A 312 12.45 -28.36 -8.36
N GLN A 313 13.32 -29.35 -8.46
CA GLN A 313 13.53 -30.30 -7.36
C GLN A 313 14.23 -29.63 -6.17
N GLU A 314 15.24 -28.81 -6.41
CA GLU A 314 15.95 -28.07 -5.38
C GLU A 314 15.01 -27.07 -4.65
N GLN A 315 14.15 -26.37 -5.40
CA GLN A 315 13.13 -25.49 -4.83
C GLN A 315 12.10 -26.25 -3.97
N ASN A 316 11.67 -27.43 -4.42
CA ASN A 316 10.75 -28.26 -3.65
C ASN A 316 11.41 -28.77 -2.36
N GLU A 317 12.66 -29.26 -2.45
CA GLU A 317 13.42 -29.70 -1.28
C GLU A 317 13.68 -28.55 -0.28
N PHE A 318 13.97 -27.35 -0.77
CA PHE A 318 14.16 -26.17 0.07
C PHE A 318 12.89 -25.81 0.84
N GLY A 319 11.74 -25.77 0.15
CA GLY A 319 10.44 -25.51 0.79
C GLY A 319 10.10 -26.55 1.84
N VAL A 320 10.31 -27.85 1.54
CA VAL A 320 10.08 -28.93 2.49
C VAL A 320 10.99 -28.81 3.72
N ARG A 321 12.29 -28.53 3.53
CA ARG A 321 13.23 -28.36 4.66
C ARG A 321 12.86 -27.16 5.53
N GLN A 322 12.46 -26.04 4.91
CA GLN A 322 12.01 -24.85 5.63
C GLN A 322 10.74 -25.14 6.44
N HIS A 323 9.76 -25.82 5.83
CA HIS A 323 8.53 -26.24 6.51
C HIS A 323 8.82 -27.16 7.71
N VAL A 324 9.68 -28.17 7.53
CA VAL A 324 10.09 -29.07 8.63
C VAL A 324 10.78 -28.29 9.75
N ALA A 325 11.70 -27.39 9.41
CA ALA A 325 12.37 -26.55 10.39
C ALA A 325 11.39 -25.65 11.16
N ARG A 326 10.40 -25.09 10.45
CA ARG A 326 9.34 -24.24 11.02
C ARG A 326 8.43 -25.03 11.97
N THR A 327 7.99 -26.23 11.56
CA THR A 327 7.18 -27.12 12.40
C THR A 327 7.92 -27.55 13.66
N ILE A 328 9.23 -27.88 13.56
CA ILE A 328 10.03 -28.22 14.74
C ILE A 328 10.14 -27.03 15.70
N ARG A 329 10.32 -25.79 15.19
CA ARG A 329 10.35 -24.58 16.03
C ARG A 329 9.00 -24.33 16.70
N SER A 330 7.90 -24.43 15.95
CA SER A 330 6.54 -24.27 16.49
C SER A 330 6.23 -25.29 17.60
N LEU A 331 6.56 -26.57 17.37
CA LEU A 331 6.43 -27.62 18.37
C LEU A 331 7.28 -27.36 19.61
N TYR A 332 8.51 -26.85 19.43
CA TYR A 332 9.36 -26.48 20.55
C TYR A 332 8.75 -25.35 21.38
N MET A 333 8.23 -24.29 20.75
CA MET A 333 7.58 -23.18 21.44
C MET A 333 6.31 -23.63 22.19
N LEU A 334 5.51 -24.50 21.58
CA LEU A 334 4.36 -25.09 22.25
C LEU A 334 4.79 -25.90 23.49
N SER A 335 5.83 -26.72 23.36
CA SER A 335 6.39 -27.49 24.48
C SER A 335 6.96 -26.57 25.58
N GLN A 336 7.54 -25.44 25.20
CA GLN A 336 8.04 -24.45 26.15
C GLN A 336 6.91 -23.86 27.00
N SER A 337 5.73 -23.64 26.41
CA SER A 337 4.55 -23.15 27.14
C SER A 337 4.02 -24.14 28.18
N THR A 338 4.29 -25.45 28.01
CA THR A 338 3.92 -26.50 28.96
C THR A 338 5.04 -26.82 29.97
N GLY A 339 6.15 -26.07 29.94
CA GLY A 339 7.28 -26.21 30.86
C GLY A 339 8.34 -27.21 30.40
N ILE A 340 8.24 -27.73 29.17
CA ILE A 340 9.21 -28.66 28.61
C ILE A 340 10.43 -27.88 28.12
N GLY A 341 11.59 -28.19 28.69
CA GLY A 341 12.85 -27.54 28.32
C GLY A 341 13.46 -28.07 27.02
N ARG A 342 14.40 -27.33 26.43
CA ARG A 342 15.12 -27.72 25.19
C ARG A 342 15.69 -29.13 25.20
N GLN A 343 16.28 -29.56 26.30
CA GLN A 343 16.91 -30.89 26.40
C GLN A 343 15.86 -32.00 26.41
N GLU A 344 14.72 -31.77 27.05
CA GLU A 344 13.62 -32.71 27.13
C GLU A 344 12.88 -32.80 25.79
N PHE A 345 12.61 -31.65 25.16
CA PHE A 345 12.06 -31.60 23.80
C PHE A 345 12.94 -32.35 22.80
N ARG A 346 14.26 -32.11 22.83
CA ARG A 346 15.21 -32.83 21.99
C ARG A 346 15.13 -34.33 22.19
N ARG A 347 15.09 -34.80 23.45
CA ARG A 347 14.98 -36.22 23.77
C ARG A 347 13.68 -36.83 23.23
N MET A 348 12.56 -36.11 23.31
CA MET A 348 11.29 -36.56 22.74
C MET A 348 11.38 -36.72 21.22
N VAL A 349 11.88 -35.71 20.52
CA VAL A 349 12.04 -35.78 19.05
C VAL A 349 12.99 -36.91 18.64
N GLU A 350 14.12 -37.08 19.33
CA GLU A 350 15.06 -38.20 19.07
C GLU A 350 14.40 -39.57 19.31
N THR A 351 13.54 -39.69 20.32
CA THR A 351 12.81 -40.93 20.61
C THR A 351 11.78 -41.25 19.53
N GLU A 352 11.00 -40.26 19.10
CA GLU A 352 10.02 -40.45 18.02
C GLU A 352 10.69 -40.76 16.68
N MET A 353 11.82 -40.13 16.37
CA MET A 353 12.61 -40.48 15.18
C MET A 353 13.14 -41.92 15.25
N ALA A 354 13.54 -42.39 16.43
CA ALA A 354 13.96 -43.78 16.60
C ALA A 354 12.80 -44.76 16.40
N VAL A 355 11.58 -44.41 16.82
CA VAL A 355 10.36 -45.22 16.59
C VAL A 355 10.01 -45.26 15.11
N LEU A 356 10.02 -44.13 14.42
CA LEU A 356 9.77 -44.07 12.97
C LEU A 356 10.78 -44.93 12.19
N GLY A 357 12.06 -44.90 12.59
CA GLY A 357 13.08 -45.77 11.98
C GLY A 357 12.86 -47.27 12.20
N MET A 358 12.10 -47.69 13.22
CA MET A 358 11.69 -49.09 13.38
C MET A 358 10.50 -49.46 12.48
N VAL A 359 9.63 -48.50 12.15
CA VAL A 359 8.45 -48.72 11.30
C VAL A 359 8.82 -48.73 9.81
N GLU A 360 9.76 -47.88 9.38
CA GLU A 360 10.25 -47.87 7.98
C GLU A 360 11.13 -49.08 7.63
N GLY A 361 11.63 -49.83 8.63
CA GLY A 361 12.44 -51.04 8.43
C GLY A 361 11.64 -52.32 8.20
N ASP A 362 10.31 -52.27 8.26
CA ASP A 362 9.40 -53.42 8.14
C ASP A 362 8.69 -53.53 6.77
N ASP A 363 9.07 -52.72 5.76
CA ASP A 363 8.59 -52.79 4.36
C ASP A 363 9.66 -53.26 3.36
#